data_AF-A0A9W2Y2M0-F1
#
_entry.id   AF-A0A9W2Y2M0-F1
#
_cell.length_a   1.000
_cell.length_b   1.000
_cell.length_c   1.000
_cell.angle_alpha   90.00
_cell.angle_beta   90.00
_cell.angle_gamma   90.00
#
_symmetry.space_group_name_H-M   'P 1'
#
loop_
_entity.id
_entity.type
_entity.pdbx_description
1 polymer ?
#
loop_
_entity_poly.entity_id
_entity_poly.type
_entity_poly.pdbx_seq_one_letter_code
_entity_poly.pdbx_strand_id
1 'polypeptide(L)'
;MCKSLNSQEQSPGDHSRESRDTVKYLQEQLRRETEEHIKEGKGSAEKVHERVSRIQELKEALRAETLKNGVAAETPDVYQRSQLEHNKAQERRRQLKEDHGRLIQEEVEKMERDLAQEQLPAEGLQRELLVLTRERHILVLQLEALRAEAQQAERDLQDQHRKHQEELQSLREESLQVFSVFRQVNEEQRKMSESRYRNVLLEAVQDAVYLSAQNQQLQAENKQLRKALGELKDTLTVRSEPKAEA
;
A
#
# COMPACT_ATOMS: atom_id res chain seq x y z
N MET A 1 50.05 -28.19 -28.46
CA MET A 1 48.57 -28.18 -28.57
C MET A 1 48.07 -29.09 -27.46
N CYS A 2 47.26 -28.67 -26.48
CA CYS A 2 45.93 -28.11 -26.65
C CYS A 2 45.65 -26.98 -25.62
N LYS A 3 44.88 -26.01 -26.10
CA LYS A 3 44.25 -24.91 -25.33
C LYS A 3 42.95 -25.42 -24.70
N SER A 4 42.65 -25.00 -23.48
CA SER A 4 41.28 -24.84 -22.93
C SER A 4 41.42 -23.99 -21.66
N LEU A 5 41.23 -22.67 -21.75
CA LEU A 5 39.97 -21.91 -21.72
C LEU A 5 39.53 -21.56 -20.29
N ASN A 6 40.04 -20.41 -19.84
CA ASN A 6 39.31 -19.29 -19.23
C ASN A 6 38.16 -19.64 -18.26
N SER A 7 38.48 -19.77 -16.97
CA SER A 7 37.51 -19.66 -15.89
C SER A 7 37.38 -18.17 -15.53
N GLN A 8 36.32 -17.55 -16.02
CA GLN A 8 35.91 -16.20 -15.62
C GLN A 8 35.14 -16.32 -14.31
N GLU A 9 35.86 -16.18 -13.18
CA GLU A 9 35.24 -16.03 -11.87
C GLU A 9 34.50 -14.69 -11.82
N GLN A 10 33.17 -14.73 -11.98
CA GLN A 10 32.32 -13.59 -11.68
C GLN A 10 32.15 -13.49 -10.15
N SER A 11 32.60 -12.37 -9.60
CA SER A 11 32.51 -12.03 -8.19
C SER A 11 31.04 -11.95 -7.73
N PRO A 12 30.68 -12.53 -6.57
CA PRO A 12 29.30 -12.48 -6.03
C PRO A 12 28.81 -11.05 -5.72
N GLY A 13 29.70 -10.06 -5.69
CA GLY A 13 29.40 -8.68 -5.35
C GLY A 13 28.76 -7.85 -6.47
N ASP A 14 29.00 -8.19 -7.74
CA ASP A 14 28.50 -7.39 -8.87
C ASP A 14 27.01 -7.62 -9.13
N HIS A 15 26.54 -8.87 -9.02
CA HIS A 15 25.13 -9.21 -9.24
C HIS A 15 24.18 -8.54 -8.24
N SER A 16 24.59 -8.35 -6.98
CA SER A 16 23.75 -7.69 -5.96
C SER A 16 23.60 -6.18 -6.24
N ARG A 17 24.62 -5.54 -6.81
CA ARG A 17 24.62 -4.11 -7.14
C ARG A 17 23.76 -3.83 -8.37
N GLU A 18 23.93 -4.62 -9.43
CA GLU A 18 23.10 -4.56 -10.65
C GLU A 18 21.62 -4.80 -10.34
N SER A 19 21.35 -5.78 -9.48
CA SER A 19 20.01 -6.11 -8.95
C SER A 19 19.35 -4.96 -8.20
N ARG A 20 20.12 -4.19 -7.43
CA ARG A 20 19.60 -3.05 -6.69
C ARG A 20 19.36 -1.82 -7.58
N ASP A 21 20.18 -1.66 -8.62
CA ASP A 21 20.02 -0.58 -9.59
C ASP A 21 18.86 -0.85 -10.56
N THR A 22 18.59 -2.11 -10.91
CA THR A 22 17.41 -2.51 -11.69
C THR A 22 16.10 -2.28 -10.93
N VAL A 23 16.04 -2.58 -9.63
CA VAL A 23 14.87 -2.29 -8.78
C VAL A 23 14.57 -0.78 -8.72
N LYS A 24 15.60 0.06 -8.51
CA LYS A 24 15.46 1.52 -8.51
C LYS A 24 14.98 2.06 -9.86
N TYR A 25 15.51 1.50 -10.95
CA TYR A 25 15.09 1.86 -12.30
C TYR A 25 13.61 1.55 -12.55
N LEU A 26 13.15 0.36 -12.13
CA LEU A 26 11.76 -0.05 -12.24
C LEU A 26 10.82 0.80 -11.36
N GLN A 27 11.25 1.18 -10.16
CA GLN A 27 10.50 2.10 -9.29
C GLN A 27 10.31 3.48 -9.93
N GLU A 28 11.38 4.04 -10.50
CA GLU A 28 11.33 5.36 -11.15
C GLU A 28 10.48 5.32 -12.45
N GLN A 29 10.56 4.23 -13.22
CA GLN A 29 9.68 3.97 -14.37
C GLN A 29 8.20 3.92 -13.96
N LEU A 30 7.87 3.15 -12.92
CA LEU A 30 6.51 3.02 -12.39
C LEU A 30 5.98 4.37 -11.86
N ARG A 31 6.83 5.16 -11.20
CA ARG A 31 6.49 6.51 -10.72
C ARG A 31 6.14 7.43 -11.89
N ARG A 32 6.93 7.44 -12.96
CA ARG A 32 6.66 8.27 -14.14
C ARG A 32 5.36 7.89 -14.83
N GLU A 33 5.13 6.60 -15.07
CA GLU A 33 3.90 6.14 -15.72
C GLU A 33 2.64 6.43 -14.89
N THR A 34 2.72 6.31 -13.55
CA THR A 34 1.62 6.67 -12.66
C THR A 34 1.37 8.18 -12.60
N GLU A 35 2.42 9.00 -12.54
CA GLU A 35 2.30 10.47 -12.61
C GLU A 35 1.72 10.94 -13.95
N GLU A 36 2.11 10.32 -15.06
CA GLU A 36 1.56 10.63 -16.38
C GLU A 36 0.10 10.20 -16.52
N HIS A 37 -0.28 9.02 -16.00
CA HIS A 37 -1.68 8.58 -15.95
C HIS A 37 -2.56 9.58 -15.17
N ILE A 38 -2.06 10.11 -14.06
CA ILE A 38 -2.75 11.13 -13.26
C ILE A 38 -2.85 12.46 -14.02
N LYS A 39 -1.78 12.89 -14.71
CA LYS A 39 -1.75 14.13 -15.47
C LYS A 39 -2.65 14.09 -16.71
N GLU A 40 -2.68 12.96 -17.42
CA GLU A 40 -3.50 12.83 -18.63
C GLU A 40 -4.98 12.79 -18.28
N GLY A 41 -5.39 12.03 -17.24
CA GLY A 41 -6.72 12.03 -16.59
C GLY A 41 -7.95 11.73 -17.47
N LYS A 42 -7.88 11.96 -18.79
CA LYS A 42 -8.92 11.89 -19.83
C LYS A 42 -8.26 11.67 -21.22
N GLY A 43 -7.33 10.73 -21.34
CA GLY A 43 -6.91 10.21 -22.64
C GLY A 43 -8.04 9.40 -23.31
N SER A 44 -7.85 8.94 -24.55
CA SER A 44 -8.78 7.95 -25.13
C SER A 44 -8.82 6.71 -24.23
N ALA A 45 -9.98 6.04 -24.14
CA ALA A 45 -10.14 4.86 -23.29
C ALA A 45 -9.07 3.79 -23.55
N GLU A 46 -8.63 3.65 -24.81
CA GLU A 46 -7.51 2.79 -25.22
C GLU A 46 -6.18 3.20 -24.57
N LYS A 47 -5.82 4.49 -24.59
CA LYS A 47 -4.57 4.99 -23.99
C LYS A 47 -4.55 4.82 -22.47
N VAL A 48 -5.70 5.05 -21.83
CA VAL A 48 -5.84 4.81 -20.38
C VAL A 48 -5.67 3.33 -20.09
N HIS A 49 -6.29 2.45 -20.87
CA HIS A 49 -6.17 1.00 -20.69
C HIS A 49 -4.73 0.51 -20.92
N GLU A 50 -4.06 0.95 -21.98
CA GLU A 50 -2.66 0.63 -22.27
C GLU A 50 -1.73 1.08 -21.13
N ARG A 51 -1.90 2.32 -20.62
CA ARG A 51 -1.12 2.81 -19.48
C ARG A 51 -1.37 2.00 -18.22
N VAL A 52 -2.63 1.64 -17.92
CA VAL A 52 -2.96 0.81 -16.76
C VAL A 52 -2.33 -0.58 -16.88
N SER A 53 -2.38 -1.21 -18.05
CA SER A 53 -1.71 -2.49 -18.32
C SER A 53 -0.20 -2.37 -18.11
N ARG A 54 0.43 -1.31 -18.63
CA ARG A 54 1.87 -1.07 -18.46
C ARG A 54 2.27 -0.84 -17.00
N ILE A 55 1.46 -0.09 -16.24
CA ILE A 55 1.64 0.09 -14.79
C ILE A 55 1.56 -1.27 -14.08
N GLN A 56 0.67 -2.16 -14.53
CA GLN A 56 0.49 -3.48 -13.94
C GLN A 56 1.67 -4.40 -14.24
N GLU A 57 2.16 -4.41 -15.49
CA GLU A 57 3.38 -5.12 -15.89
C GLU A 57 4.62 -4.63 -15.11
N LEU A 58 4.78 -3.31 -14.96
CA LEU A 58 5.88 -2.73 -14.19
C LEU A 58 5.81 -3.12 -12.71
N LYS A 59 4.60 -3.20 -12.13
CA LYS A 59 4.41 -3.70 -10.75
C LYS A 59 4.80 -5.17 -10.63
N GLU A 60 4.44 -6.00 -11.59
CA GLU A 60 4.78 -7.43 -11.59
C GLU A 60 6.27 -7.66 -11.79
N ALA A 61 6.91 -6.94 -12.73
CA ALA A 61 8.35 -6.97 -12.93
C ALA A 61 9.12 -6.53 -11.68
N LEU A 62 8.64 -5.48 -11.00
CA LEU A 62 9.23 -5.02 -9.75
C LEU A 62 9.10 -6.07 -8.62
N ARG A 63 7.97 -6.77 -8.51
CA ARG A 63 7.79 -7.89 -7.58
C ARG A 63 8.71 -9.07 -7.90
N ALA A 64 8.86 -9.40 -9.18
CA ALA A 64 9.71 -10.51 -9.61
C ALA A 64 11.19 -10.23 -9.32
N GLU A 65 11.67 -9.02 -9.61
CA GLU A 65 13.06 -8.63 -9.30
C GLU A 65 13.29 -8.47 -7.78
N THR A 66 12.33 -7.97 -7.01
CA THR A 66 12.48 -7.95 -5.54
C THR A 66 12.52 -9.35 -4.92
N LEU A 67 11.75 -10.32 -5.44
CA LEU A 67 11.85 -11.73 -5.03
C LEU A 67 13.21 -12.34 -5.38
N LYS A 68 13.71 -12.07 -6.59
CA LYS A 68 14.97 -12.61 -7.10
C LYS A 68 16.19 -12.07 -6.35
N ASN A 69 16.11 -10.84 -5.86
CA ASN A 69 17.25 -10.14 -5.30
C ASN A 69 17.38 -10.32 -3.78
N GLY A 70 16.40 -10.94 -3.11
CA GLY A 70 16.40 -11.11 -1.64
C GLY A 70 16.48 -9.79 -0.87
N VAL A 71 16.49 -8.65 -1.57
CA VAL A 71 16.36 -7.31 -1.03
C VAL A 71 14.90 -7.20 -0.65
N ALA A 72 14.63 -7.62 0.59
CA ALA A 72 13.39 -7.34 1.28
C ALA A 72 12.97 -5.92 0.91
N ALA A 73 11.77 -5.80 0.37
CA ALA A 73 11.13 -4.51 0.21
C ALA A 73 11.36 -3.69 1.49
N GLU A 74 11.58 -2.39 1.36
CA GLU A 74 11.82 -1.48 2.49
C GLU A 74 10.66 -1.44 3.52
N THR A 75 9.63 -2.24 3.29
CA THR A 75 8.73 -2.76 4.32
C THR A 75 8.91 -4.29 4.35
N PRO A 76 9.58 -4.87 5.38
CA PRO A 76 9.50 -6.31 5.56
C PRO A 76 8.02 -6.64 5.62
N ASP A 77 7.58 -7.52 4.71
CA ASP A 77 6.22 -8.02 4.64
C ASP A 77 5.75 -8.31 6.07
N VAL A 78 4.62 -7.74 6.48
CA VAL A 78 4.10 -7.82 7.86
C VAL A 78 4.12 -9.27 8.35
N TYR A 79 3.88 -10.21 7.41
CA TYR A 79 4.03 -11.64 7.61
C TYR A 79 5.45 -12.07 8.02
N GLN A 80 6.49 -11.65 7.29
CA GLN A 80 7.89 -11.96 7.62
C GLN A 80 8.31 -11.37 8.97
N ARG A 81 7.85 -10.15 9.28
CA ARG A 81 8.14 -9.52 10.58
C ARG A 81 7.50 -10.28 11.74
N SER A 82 6.22 -10.62 11.62
CA SER A 82 5.49 -11.45 12.60
C SER A 82 6.15 -12.82 12.77
N GLN A 83 6.58 -13.46 11.68
CA GLN A 83 7.24 -14.76 11.71
C GLN A 83 8.59 -14.71 12.43
N LEU A 84 9.40 -13.67 12.19
CA LEU A 84 10.67 -13.46 12.88
C LEU A 84 10.46 -13.25 14.38
N GLU A 85 9.44 -12.49 14.78
CA GLU A 85 9.12 -12.30 16.20
C GLU A 85 8.64 -13.58 16.87
N HIS A 86 7.86 -14.40 16.16
CA HIS A 86 7.45 -15.72 16.63
C HIS A 86 8.65 -16.64 16.85
N ASN A 87 9.56 -16.72 15.88
CA ASN A 87 10.78 -17.51 15.99
C ASN A 87 11.65 -17.06 17.18
N LYS A 88 11.79 -15.75 17.40
CA LYS A 88 12.51 -15.20 18.56
C LYS A 88 11.86 -15.61 19.89
N ALA A 89 10.53 -15.56 19.98
CA ALA A 89 9.81 -15.99 21.18
C ALA A 89 9.97 -17.50 21.43
N GLN A 90 9.88 -18.30 20.38
CA GLN A 90 10.10 -19.74 20.46
C GLN A 90 11.51 -20.09 20.93
N GLU A 91 12.53 -19.39 20.41
CA GLU A 91 13.93 -19.57 20.80
C GLU A 91 14.16 -19.21 22.27
N ARG A 92 13.58 -18.11 22.76
CA ARG A 92 13.63 -17.75 24.19
C ARG A 92 13.02 -18.85 25.07
N ARG A 93 11.88 -19.41 24.67
CA ARG A 93 11.24 -20.52 25.40
C ARG A 93 12.08 -21.79 25.38
N ARG A 94 12.74 -22.08 24.25
CA ARG A 94 13.66 -23.21 24.12
C ARG A 94 14.83 -23.07 25.10
N GLN A 95 15.48 -21.91 25.08
CA GLN A 95 16.61 -21.62 25.97
C GLN A 95 16.20 -21.72 27.43
N LEU A 96 15.07 -21.13 27.82
CA LEU A 96 14.58 -21.20 29.19
C LEU A 96 14.34 -22.65 29.67
N LYS A 97 13.75 -23.49 28.81
CA LYS A 97 13.55 -24.92 29.09
C LYS A 97 14.86 -25.66 29.26
N GLU A 98 15.83 -25.38 28.40
CA GLU A 98 17.16 -26.00 28.48
C GLU A 98 17.89 -25.57 29.75
N ASP A 99 17.79 -24.29 30.13
CA ASP A 99 18.42 -23.75 31.33
C ASP A 99 17.83 -24.37 32.61
N HIS A 100 16.50 -24.43 32.73
CA HIS A 100 15.85 -25.12 33.84
C HIS A 100 16.17 -26.62 33.86
N GLY A 101 16.16 -27.27 32.68
CA GLY A 101 16.49 -28.68 32.56
C GLY A 101 17.89 -29.00 33.08
N ARG A 102 18.89 -28.16 32.75
CA ARG A 102 20.26 -28.30 33.27
C ARG A 102 20.33 -28.13 34.79
N LEU A 103 19.69 -27.09 35.33
CA LEU A 103 19.66 -26.84 36.79
C LEU A 103 19.00 -27.99 37.57
N ILE A 104 17.89 -28.52 37.07
CA ILE A 104 17.19 -29.64 37.71
C ILE A 104 18.07 -30.89 37.68
N GLN A 105 18.73 -31.17 36.56
CA GLN A 105 19.63 -32.32 36.43
C GLN A 105 20.82 -32.23 37.40
N GLU A 106 21.44 -31.05 37.51
CA GLU A 106 22.55 -30.81 38.44
C GLU A 106 22.13 -31.04 39.90
N GLU A 107 20.95 -30.58 40.30
CA GLU A 107 20.45 -30.80 41.66
C GLU A 107 20.04 -32.25 41.92
N VAL A 108 19.54 -32.99 40.90
CA VAL A 108 19.29 -34.43 41.01
C VAL A 108 20.59 -35.20 41.24
N GLU A 109 21.61 -34.94 40.41
CA GLU A 109 22.91 -35.61 40.54
C GLU A 109 23.60 -35.29 41.87
N LYS A 110 23.42 -34.08 42.38
CA LYS A 110 23.89 -33.67 43.71
C LYS A 110 23.16 -34.41 44.82
N MET A 111 21.82 -34.46 44.76
CA MET A 111 21.00 -35.23 45.69
C MET A 111 21.43 -36.71 45.74
N GLU A 112 21.64 -37.34 44.60
CA GLU A 112 22.08 -38.75 44.51
C GLU A 112 23.46 -38.96 45.13
N ARG A 113 24.42 -38.07 44.84
CA ARG A 113 25.76 -38.09 45.44
C ARG A 113 25.71 -37.93 46.96
N ASP A 114 24.90 -36.99 47.45
CA ASP A 114 24.75 -36.74 48.88
C ASP A 114 24.11 -37.95 49.57
N LEU A 115 23.11 -38.58 48.94
CA LEU A 115 22.45 -39.78 49.48
C LEU A 115 23.41 -40.97 49.53
N ALA A 116 24.32 -41.10 48.56
CA ALA A 116 25.31 -42.17 48.52
C ALA A 116 26.39 -42.01 49.61
N GLN A 117 26.72 -40.78 50.01
CA GLN A 117 27.73 -40.50 51.05
C GLN A 117 27.21 -40.66 52.48
N GLU A 118 25.90 -40.63 52.68
CA GLU A 118 25.28 -40.64 54.01
C GLU A 118 25.30 -42.04 54.66
N GLN A 119 26.09 -42.21 55.72
CA GLN A 119 26.26 -43.46 56.47
C GLN A 119 25.08 -43.77 57.44
N LEU A 120 23.85 -43.73 56.93
CA LEU A 120 22.67 -44.19 57.67
C LEU A 120 22.39 -45.67 57.38
N PRO A 121 21.77 -46.42 58.31
CA PRO A 121 21.30 -47.78 58.03
C PRO A 121 20.45 -47.82 56.76
N ALA A 122 20.69 -48.81 55.90
CA ALA A 122 20.03 -48.93 54.60
C ALA A 122 18.49 -49.04 54.69
N GLU A 123 17.98 -49.52 55.83
CA GLU A 123 16.56 -49.72 56.09
C GLU A 123 16.18 -49.01 57.39
N GLY A 124 15.34 -47.96 57.28
CA GLY A 124 14.82 -47.22 58.42
C GLY A 124 13.99 -46.02 58.01
N LEU A 125 12.94 -45.71 58.77
CA LEU A 125 12.03 -44.58 58.52
C LEU A 125 12.76 -43.23 58.37
N GLN A 126 13.88 -43.05 59.08
CA GLN A 126 14.71 -41.85 58.99
C GLN A 126 15.40 -41.69 57.62
N ARG A 127 15.82 -42.80 56.99
CA ARG A 127 16.42 -42.79 55.65
C ARG A 127 15.36 -42.44 54.60
N GLU A 128 14.18 -43.03 54.70
CA GLU A 128 13.06 -42.76 53.79
C GLU A 128 12.59 -41.31 53.87
N LEU A 129 12.43 -40.76 55.09
CA LEU A 129 12.09 -39.34 55.27
C LEU A 129 13.13 -38.40 54.65
N LEU A 130 14.42 -38.74 54.72
CA LEU A 130 15.49 -37.96 54.11
C LEU A 130 15.39 -37.98 52.57
N VAL A 131 15.21 -39.16 51.97
CA VAL A 131 15.03 -39.31 50.52
C VAL A 131 13.83 -38.49 50.06
N LEU A 132 12.68 -38.68 50.70
CA LEU A 132 11.45 -37.95 50.37
C LEU A 132 11.62 -36.42 50.50
N THR A 133 12.40 -35.97 51.50
CA THR A 133 12.67 -34.53 51.69
C THR A 133 13.48 -33.96 50.52
N ARG A 134 14.44 -34.71 49.98
CA ARG A 134 15.24 -34.29 48.83
C ARG A 134 14.47 -34.40 47.52
N GLU A 135 13.73 -35.49 47.30
CA GLU A 135 12.83 -35.62 46.14
C GLU A 135 11.79 -34.50 46.09
N ARG A 136 11.23 -34.13 47.25
CA ARG A 136 10.35 -32.96 47.36
C ARG A 136 11.03 -31.68 46.91
N HIS A 137 12.32 -31.49 47.22
CA HIS A 137 13.06 -30.31 46.76
C HIS A 137 13.19 -30.27 45.23
N ILE A 138 13.53 -31.41 44.59
CA ILE A 138 13.57 -31.52 43.12
C ILE A 138 12.20 -31.24 42.50
N LEU A 139 11.12 -31.78 43.09
CA LEU A 139 9.76 -31.53 42.62
C LEU A 139 9.37 -30.04 42.72
N VAL A 140 9.81 -29.35 43.78
CA VAL A 140 9.59 -27.89 43.91
C VAL A 140 10.30 -27.15 42.79
N LEU A 141 11.57 -27.47 42.50
CA LEU A 141 12.33 -26.87 41.39
C LEU A 141 11.63 -27.10 40.04
N GLN A 142 11.16 -28.33 39.79
CA GLN A 142 10.40 -28.66 38.57
C GLN A 142 9.11 -27.84 38.45
N LEU A 143 8.36 -27.68 39.53
CA LEU A 143 7.12 -26.88 39.55
C LEU A 143 7.41 -25.39 39.31
N GLU A 144 8.48 -24.85 39.89
CA GLU A 144 8.91 -23.47 39.69
C GLU A 144 9.34 -23.22 38.24
N ALA A 145 10.13 -24.13 37.66
CA ALA A 145 10.54 -24.09 36.26
C ALA A 145 9.32 -24.07 35.31
N LEU A 146 8.38 -25.00 35.51
CA LEU A 146 7.15 -25.07 34.70
C LEU A 146 6.30 -23.80 34.83
N ARG A 147 6.18 -23.23 36.03
CA ARG A 147 5.47 -21.96 36.24
C ARG A 147 6.15 -20.81 35.50
N ALA A 148 7.47 -20.71 35.58
CA ALA A 148 8.22 -19.66 34.89
C ALA A 148 8.12 -19.79 33.36
N GLU A 149 8.19 -21.01 32.82
CA GLU A 149 8.01 -21.28 31.38
C GLU A 149 6.60 -20.95 30.90
N ALA A 150 5.57 -21.31 31.67
CA ALA A 150 4.18 -21.00 31.35
C ALA A 150 3.95 -19.48 31.34
N GLN A 151 4.44 -18.77 32.37
CA GLN A 151 4.36 -17.32 32.43
C GLN A 151 5.10 -16.65 31.26
N GLN A 152 6.27 -17.18 30.88
CA GLN A 152 7.01 -16.64 29.73
C GLN A 152 6.23 -16.85 28.42
N ALA A 153 5.63 -18.02 28.23
CA ALA A 153 4.81 -18.31 27.05
C ALA A 153 3.57 -17.41 26.98
N GLU A 154 2.93 -17.15 28.12
CA GLU A 154 1.77 -16.26 28.20
C GLU A 154 2.14 -14.80 27.87
N ARG A 155 3.25 -14.29 28.43
CA ARG A 155 3.78 -12.95 28.10
C ARG A 155 4.10 -12.82 26.61
N ASP A 156 4.83 -13.79 26.05
CA ASP A 156 5.17 -13.78 24.62
C ASP A 156 3.90 -13.74 23.73
N LEU A 157 2.85 -14.47 24.12
CA LEU A 157 1.58 -14.49 23.39
C LEU A 157 0.82 -13.17 23.53
N GLN A 158 0.79 -12.58 24.72
CA GLN A 158 0.18 -11.27 24.96
C GLN A 158 0.90 -10.17 24.16
N ASP A 159 2.23 -10.19 24.13
CA ASP A 159 3.03 -9.24 23.36
C ASP A 159 2.76 -9.37 21.86
N GLN A 160 2.70 -10.61 21.34
CA GLN A 160 2.34 -10.86 19.94
C GLN A 160 0.93 -10.37 19.61
N HIS A 161 -0.05 -10.67 20.48
CA HIS A 161 -1.42 -10.23 20.29
C HIS A 161 -1.54 -8.71 20.28
N ARG A 162 -0.88 -8.04 21.22
CA ARG A 162 -0.86 -6.58 21.31
C ARG A 162 -0.27 -5.94 20.05
N LYS A 163 0.89 -6.42 19.60
CA LYS A 163 1.51 -5.90 18.37
C LYS A 163 0.62 -6.09 17.15
N HIS A 164 0.00 -7.26 17.03
CA HIS A 164 -0.94 -7.51 15.93
C HIS A 164 -2.15 -6.56 15.97
N GLN A 165 -2.67 -6.24 17.16
CA GLN A 165 -3.71 -5.23 17.30
C GLN A 165 -3.23 -3.83 16.87
N GLU A 166 -2.03 -3.43 17.28
CA GLU A 166 -1.43 -2.14 16.91
C GLU A 166 -1.22 -2.05 15.39
N GLU A 167 -0.75 -3.12 14.74
CA GLU A 167 -0.58 -3.20 13.28
C GLU A 167 -1.92 -3.10 12.53
N LEU A 168 -2.96 -3.79 13.01
CA LEU A 168 -4.31 -3.70 12.44
C LEU A 168 -4.89 -2.29 12.59
N GLN A 169 -4.64 -1.62 13.71
CA GLN A 169 -5.05 -0.24 13.93
C GLN A 169 -4.34 0.71 12.96
N SER A 170 -3.01 0.59 12.83
CA SER A 170 -2.23 1.37 11.86
C SER A 170 -2.76 1.20 10.44
N LEU A 171 -2.98 -0.05 10.01
CA LEU A 171 -3.51 -0.34 8.67
C LEU A 171 -4.89 0.29 8.44
N ARG A 172 -5.76 0.26 9.46
CA ARG A 172 -7.08 0.89 9.40
C ARG A 172 -6.96 2.41 9.25
N GLU A 173 -6.09 3.04 10.03
CA GLU A 173 -5.85 4.48 9.98
C GLU A 173 -5.27 4.92 8.63
N GLU A 174 -4.27 4.19 8.12
CA GLU A 174 -3.70 4.39 6.80
C GLU A 174 -4.75 4.28 5.70
N SER A 175 -5.61 3.25 5.76
CA SER A 175 -6.71 3.06 4.82
C SER A 175 -7.69 4.24 4.85
N LEU A 176 -8.10 4.69 6.05
CA LEU A 176 -8.98 5.84 6.21
C LEU A 176 -8.33 7.13 5.68
N GLN A 177 -7.03 7.29 5.88
CA GLN A 177 -6.28 8.42 5.34
C GLN A 177 -6.31 8.40 3.80
N VAL A 178 -6.05 7.26 3.17
CA VAL A 178 -6.15 7.11 1.71
C VAL A 178 -7.55 7.48 1.20
N PHE A 179 -8.61 6.99 1.87
CA PHE A 179 -9.99 7.36 1.50
C PHE A 179 -10.27 8.84 1.68
N SER A 180 -9.74 9.47 2.73
CA SER A 180 -9.91 10.92 2.96
C SER A 180 -9.27 11.75 1.85
N VAL A 181 -8.03 11.42 1.47
CA VAL A 181 -7.28 12.10 0.41
C VAL A 181 -7.96 11.86 -0.94
N PHE A 182 -8.38 10.62 -1.21
CA PHE A 182 -9.11 10.30 -2.43
C PHE A 182 -10.41 11.08 -2.55
N ARG A 183 -11.19 11.21 -1.46
CA ARG A 183 -12.40 12.04 -1.45
C ARG A 183 -12.06 13.50 -1.75
N GLN A 184 -11.05 14.06 -1.10
CA GLN A 184 -10.63 15.44 -1.31
C GLN A 184 -10.28 15.71 -2.79
N VAL A 185 -9.43 14.87 -3.39
CA VAL A 185 -9.03 15.01 -4.79
C VAL A 185 -10.23 14.91 -5.73
N ASN A 186 -11.17 13.99 -5.48
CA ASN A 186 -12.39 13.90 -6.27
C ASN A 186 -13.28 15.15 -6.15
N GLU A 187 -13.43 15.70 -4.94
CA GLU A 187 -14.19 16.93 -4.73
C GLU A 187 -13.56 18.13 -5.43
N GLU A 188 -12.23 18.26 -5.38
CA GLU A 188 -11.48 19.28 -6.10
C GLU A 188 -11.65 19.14 -7.62
N GLN A 189 -11.53 17.92 -8.15
CA GLN A 189 -11.74 17.64 -9.57
C GLN A 189 -13.17 17.95 -10.01
N ARG A 190 -14.17 17.63 -9.19
CA ARG A 190 -15.58 17.98 -9.44
C ARG A 190 -15.75 19.51 -9.49
N LYS A 191 -15.29 20.24 -8.47
CA LYS A 191 -15.35 21.72 -8.43
C LYS A 191 -14.70 22.36 -9.66
N MET A 192 -13.53 21.86 -10.06
CA MET A 192 -12.79 22.36 -11.23
C MET A 192 -13.50 22.07 -12.56
N SER A 193 -14.19 20.93 -12.68
CA SER A 193 -14.95 20.61 -13.89
C SER A 193 -16.26 21.40 -13.97
N GLU A 194 -17.00 21.51 -12.86
CA GLU A 194 -18.21 22.34 -12.77
C GLU A 194 -17.92 23.81 -13.08
N SER A 195 -16.84 24.36 -12.51
CA SER A 195 -16.44 25.76 -12.77
C SER A 195 -16.16 25.99 -14.26
N ARG A 196 -15.46 25.05 -14.92
CA ARG A 196 -15.21 25.11 -16.37
C ARG A 196 -16.50 25.05 -17.17
N TYR A 197 -17.38 24.08 -16.92
CA TYR A 197 -18.65 23.98 -17.65
C TYR A 197 -19.53 25.20 -17.44
N ARG A 198 -19.60 25.73 -16.22
CA ARG A 198 -20.35 26.94 -15.91
C ARG A 198 -19.83 28.14 -16.68
N ASN A 199 -18.51 28.31 -16.79
CA ASN A 199 -17.91 29.40 -17.55
C ASN A 199 -18.25 29.29 -19.05
N VAL A 200 -18.07 28.11 -19.64
CA VAL A 200 -18.41 27.88 -21.06
C VAL A 200 -19.91 28.11 -21.34
N LEU A 201 -20.78 27.66 -20.43
CA LEU A 201 -22.23 27.91 -20.52
C LEU A 201 -22.54 29.41 -20.44
N LEU A 202 -21.88 30.15 -19.55
CA LEU A 202 -22.06 31.59 -19.42
C LEU A 202 -21.61 32.33 -20.69
N GLU A 203 -20.45 31.98 -21.24
CA GLU A 203 -19.95 32.55 -22.50
C GLU A 203 -20.93 32.28 -23.65
N ALA A 204 -21.39 31.04 -23.82
CA ALA A 204 -22.33 30.68 -24.86
C ALA A 204 -23.69 31.42 -24.73
N VAL A 205 -24.17 31.63 -23.50
CA VAL A 205 -25.40 32.39 -23.25
C VAL A 205 -25.19 33.88 -23.58
N GLN A 206 -24.04 34.45 -23.22
CA GLN A 206 -23.70 35.84 -23.55
C GLN A 206 -23.63 36.04 -25.07
N ASP A 207 -22.96 35.13 -25.78
CA ASP A 207 -22.88 35.15 -27.24
C ASP A 207 -24.26 35.03 -27.90
N ALA A 208 -25.10 34.12 -27.40
CA ALA A 208 -26.46 33.95 -27.91
C ALA A 208 -27.31 35.22 -27.72
N VAL A 209 -27.20 35.90 -26.58
CA VAL A 209 -27.90 37.17 -26.32
C VAL A 209 -27.38 38.28 -27.24
N TYR A 210 -26.06 38.39 -27.39
CA TYR A 210 -25.44 39.38 -28.27
C TYR A 210 -25.88 39.19 -29.74
N LEU A 211 -25.77 37.97 -30.25
CA LEU A 211 -26.18 37.62 -31.61
C LEU A 211 -27.69 37.80 -31.80
N SER A 212 -28.51 37.52 -30.79
CA SER A 212 -29.96 37.77 -30.84
C SER A 212 -30.27 39.25 -30.96
N ALA A 213 -29.63 40.11 -30.16
CA ALA A 213 -29.80 41.55 -30.24
C ALA A 213 -29.37 42.11 -31.61
N GLN A 214 -28.22 41.66 -32.12
CA GLN A 214 -27.75 42.03 -33.47
C GLN A 214 -28.73 41.56 -34.56
N ASN A 215 -29.25 40.34 -34.46
CA ASN A 215 -30.26 39.84 -35.40
C ASN A 215 -31.55 40.66 -35.35
N GLN A 216 -32.02 41.05 -34.16
CA GLN A 216 -33.20 41.89 -34.01
C GLN A 216 -33.01 43.26 -34.68
N GLN A 217 -31.82 43.86 -34.53
CA GLN A 217 -31.48 45.12 -35.18
C GLN A 217 -31.48 44.98 -36.71
N LEU A 218 -30.79 43.96 -37.25
CA LEU A 218 -30.76 43.69 -38.70
C LEU A 218 -32.15 43.39 -39.27
N GLN A 219 -33.02 42.73 -38.51
CA GLN A 219 -34.41 42.50 -38.89
C GLN A 219 -35.22 43.79 -38.95
N ALA A 220 -35.02 44.72 -38.02
CA ALA A 220 -35.67 46.03 -38.04
C ALA A 220 -35.22 46.86 -39.24
N GLU A 221 -33.92 46.92 -39.51
CA GLU A 221 -33.34 47.59 -40.69
C GLU A 221 -33.87 46.98 -42.00
N ASN A 222 -33.90 45.65 -42.12
CA ASN A 222 -34.50 44.98 -43.28
C ASN A 222 -35.97 45.34 -43.48
N LYS A 223 -36.76 45.42 -42.40
CA LYS A 223 -38.17 45.84 -42.48
C LYS A 223 -38.29 47.28 -42.99
N GLN A 224 -37.47 48.19 -42.49
CA GLN A 224 -37.45 49.59 -42.94
C GLN A 224 -37.05 49.71 -44.41
N LEU A 225 -35.99 49.02 -44.84
CA LEU A 225 -35.55 49.01 -46.23
C LEU A 225 -36.62 48.43 -47.17
N ARG A 226 -37.28 47.32 -46.78
CA ARG A 226 -38.38 46.76 -47.57
C ARG A 226 -39.55 47.72 -47.70
N LYS A 227 -39.87 48.47 -46.64
CA LYS A 227 -40.92 49.50 -46.67
C LYS A 227 -40.57 50.63 -47.63
N ALA A 228 -39.36 51.20 -47.51
CA ALA A 228 -38.89 52.26 -48.41
C ALA A 228 -38.83 51.80 -49.87
N LEU A 229 -38.45 50.54 -50.12
CA LEU A 229 -38.41 49.95 -51.45
C LEU A 229 -39.82 49.76 -52.03
N GLY A 230 -40.81 49.44 -51.19
CA GLY A 230 -42.23 49.44 -51.55
C GLY A 230 -42.71 50.84 -51.94
N GLU A 231 -42.46 51.85 -51.10
CA GLU A 231 -42.81 53.26 -51.37
C GLU A 231 -42.16 53.78 -52.66
N LEU A 232 -40.90 53.42 -52.92
CA LEU A 232 -40.20 53.74 -54.17
C LEU A 232 -40.83 53.05 -55.39
N LYS A 233 -41.28 51.80 -55.26
CA LYS A 233 -42.00 51.12 -56.34
C LYS A 233 -43.35 51.77 -56.60
N ASP A 234 -44.10 52.12 -55.56
CA ASP A 234 -45.39 52.77 -55.67
C ASP A 234 -45.29 54.16 -56.30
N THR A 235 -44.24 54.93 -55.96
CA THR A 235 -43.97 56.21 -56.64
C THR A 235 -43.55 56.02 -58.09
N LEU A 236 -42.86 54.93 -58.44
CA LEU A 236 -42.51 54.61 -59.82
C LEU A 236 -43.73 54.21 -60.65
N THR A 237 -44.65 53.41 -60.09
CA THR A 237 -45.88 52.98 -60.78
C THR A 237 -46.81 54.17 -61.02
N VAL A 238 -46.96 55.07 -60.04
CA VAL A 238 -47.69 56.34 -60.18
C VAL A 238 -47.04 57.25 -61.25
N ARG A 239 -45.71 57.24 -61.37
CA ARG A 239 -44.99 58.03 -62.40
C ARG A 239 -45.04 57.41 -63.81
N SER A 240 -45.25 56.10 -63.92
CA SER A 240 -45.50 55.43 -65.21
C SER A 240 -46.94 55.57 -65.71
N GLU A 241 -47.88 56.01 -64.88
CA GLU A 241 -49.28 56.29 -65.26
C GLU A 241 -49.57 57.79 -65.52
N PRO A 242 -48.79 58.47 -66.37
CA PRO A 242 -49.47 59.34 -67.32
C PRO A 242 -48.79 59.32 -68.69
N LYS A 243 -49.35 58.52 -69.61
CA LYS A 243 -49.46 58.77 -71.06
C LYS A 243 -50.19 57.61 -71.74
N ALA A 244 -51.48 57.51 -71.47
CA ALA A 244 -52.41 56.77 -72.31
C ALA A 244 -53.77 57.48 -72.25
N GLU A 245 -53.83 58.73 -72.72
CA GLU A 245 -55.04 59.38 -73.23
C GLU A 245 -54.65 60.72 -73.88
N ALA A 246 -54.79 60.74 -75.21
CA ALA A 246 -54.82 61.84 -76.19
C ALA A 246 -53.97 61.51 -77.42
#